data_AF-B1FNP7-F1
#
_entry.id   AF-B1FNP7-F1
#
_cell.length_a   1.000
_cell.length_b   1.000
_cell.length_c   1.000
_cell.angle_alpha   90.00
_cell.angle_beta   90.00
_cell.angle_gamma   90.00
#
_symmetry.space_group_name_H-M   'P 1'
#
loop_
_entity.id
_entity.type
_entity.pdbx_description
1 polymer ?
#
loop_
_entity_poly.entity_id
_entity_poly.type
_entity_poly.pdbx_seq_one_letter_code
_entity_poly.pdbx_strand_id
1 'polypeptide(L)' 'MGRLIEDFPEQYREWTIDFGDSGYLAPYRFDGDAVMILAVRHQKEAGY' A
#
# COMPACT_ATOMS: atom_id res chain seq x y z
N MET A 1 0.56 -10.74 -3.69
CA MET A 1 0.52 -10.14 -2.33
C MET A 1 1.34 -8.86 -2.34
N GLY A 2 0.94 -7.85 -1.56
CA GLY A 2 1.63 -6.55 -1.49
C GLY A 2 3.02 -6.65 -0.86
N ARG A 3 3.84 -5.62 -1.09
CA ARG A 3 5.20 -5.48 -0.56
C ARG A 3 5.15 -5.29 0.96
N LEU A 4 6.13 -5.79 1.69
CA LEU A 4 6.27 -5.45 3.11
C LEU A 4 6.69 -3.99 3.24
N ILE A 5 6.22 -3.35 4.31
CA ILE A 5 6.67 -2.01 4.70
C ILE A 5 7.77 -2.22 5.74
N GLU A 6 8.95 -1.62 5.51
CA GLU A 6 10.08 -1.69 6.43
C GLU A 6 9.68 -1.11 7.79
N ASP A 7 10.17 -1.72 8.88
CA ASP A 7 9.86 -1.37 10.27
C ASP A 7 8.39 -1.55 10.71
N PHE A 8 7.54 -2.18 9.89
CA PHE A 8 6.16 -2.53 10.28
C PHE A 8 5.98 -4.05 10.45
N PRO A 9 5.00 -4.48 11.28
CA PRO A 9 4.60 -5.89 11.35
C PRO A 9 4.14 -6.44 9.99
N GLU A 10 4.30 -7.74 9.76
CA GLU A 10 4.05 -8.41 8.45
C GLU A 10 2.60 -8.32 7.91
N GLN A 11 1.67 -7.98 8.81
CA GLN A 11 0.28 -7.69 8.49
C GLN A 11 0.12 -6.38 7.71
N TYR A 12 1.10 -5.48 7.77
CA TYR A 12 1.12 -4.22 7.03
C TYR A 12 1.88 -4.39 5.72
N ARG A 13 1.22 -4.04 4.63
CA ARG A 13 1.74 -4.20 3.28
C ARG A 13 1.38 -3.01 2.43
N GLU A 14 2.13 -2.82 1.37
CA GLU A 14 1.86 -1.82 0.35
C GLU A 14 1.46 -2.50 -0.95
N TRP A 15 0.36 -2.03 -1.54
CA TRP A 15 -0.02 -2.39 -2.90
C TRP A 15 0.27 -1.25 -3.85
N THR A 16 1.15 -1.50 -4.82
CA THR A 16 1.35 -0.63 -5.98
C THR A 16 0.25 -0.85 -7.00
N ILE A 17 -0.50 0.20 -7.31
CA ILE A 17 -1.58 0.20 -8.29
C ILE A 17 -1.08 0.94 -9.53
N ASP A 18 -0.97 0.22 -10.64
CA ASP A 18 -0.58 0.78 -11.93
C ASP A 18 -1.80 1.41 -12.61
N PHE A 19 -2.00 2.71 -12.39
CA PHE A 19 -3.12 3.48 -12.90
C PHE A 19 -2.73 4.95 -13.14
N GLY A 20 -3.07 5.48 -14.31
CA GLY A 20 -2.69 6.83 -14.74
C GLY A 20 -1.18 6.95 -15.01
N ASP A 21 -0.68 8.19 -15.08
CA ASP A 21 0.69 8.46 -15.55
C ASP A 21 1.80 8.10 -14.55
N SER A 22 1.46 7.89 -13.28
CA SER A 22 2.45 7.64 -12.22
C SER A 22 2.00 6.66 -11.15
N GLY A 23 0.82 6.06 -11.27
CA GLY A 23 0.36 5.06 -10.30
C GLY A 23 0.05 5.60 -8.90
N TYR A 24 -0.43 4.67 -8.08
CA TYR A 24 -0.84 4.91 -6.70
C TYR A 24 -0.24 3.87 -5.77
N LEU A 25 -0.16 4.22 -4.49
CA LEU A 25 0.21 3.32 -3.41
C LEU A 25 -0.96 3.23 -2.43
N ALA A 26 -1.33 2.00 -2.11
CA ALA A 26 -2.35 1.69 -1.12
C ALA A 26 -1.71 0.85 0.01
N PRO A 27 -1.20 1.47 1.08
CA PRO A 27 -0.87 0.74 2.30
C PRO A 27 -2.13 0.13 2.89
N TYR A 28 -2.05 -1.13 3.28
CA TYR A 28 -3.14 -1.88 3.86
C TYR A 28 -2.67 -2.76 5.01
N ARG A 29 -3.61 -3.12 5.88
CA ARG A 29 -3.45 -4.15 6.90
C ARG A 29 -4.31 -5.36 6.56
N PHE A 30 -3.73 -6.55 6.64
CA PHE A 30 -4.45 -7.82 6.54
C PHE A 30 -4.57 -8.45 7.94
N ASP A 31 -5.78 -8.78 8.37
CA ASP A 31 -6.07 -9.41 9.68
C ASP A 31 -6.46 -10.90 9.57
N GLY A 32 -6.51 -11.45 8.35
CA GLY A 32 -6.80 -12.86 8.07
C GLY A 32 -8.12 -13.06 7.34
N ASP A 33 -9.12 -12.22 7.62
CA ASP A 33 -10.46 -12.26 7.04
C ASP A 33 -10.83 -10.98 6.29
N ALA A 34 -10.14 -9.87 6.58
CA ALA A 34 -10.34 -8.59 5.93
C ALA A 34 -9.03 -7.91 5.50
N VAL A 35 -9.18 -6.97 4.56
CA VAL A 35 -8.13 -6.04 4.14
C VAL A 35 -8.63 -4.64 4.43
N MET A 36 -7.93 -3.93 5.33
CA MET A 36 -8.22 -2.53 5.62
C MET A 36 -7.23 -1.64 4.87
N ILE A 37 -7.72 -0.91 3.88
CA ILE A 37 -6.95 0.12 3.16
C ILE A 37 -6.76 1.32 4.10
N LEU A 38 -5.52 1.67 4.40
CA LEU A 38 -5.18 2.74 5.35
C LEU A 38 -5.18 4.11 4.67
N ALA A 39 -4.77 4.14 3.41
CA ALA A 39 -4.76 5.32 2.57
C ALA A 39 -4.69 4.91 1.10
N VAL A 40 -5.01 5.85 0.21
CA VAL A 40 -4.67 5.79 -1.22
C VAL A 40 -3.89 7.05 -1.52
N ARG A 41 -2.65 6.90 -1.99
CA ARG A 41 -1.72 8.00 -2.24
C ARG A 41 -1.24 7.98 -3.68
N HIS A 42 -1.14 9.14 -4.31
CA HIS A 42 -0.51 9.25 -5.61
C HIS A 42 1.01 9.11 -5.45
N GLN A 43 1.72 8.38 -6.33
CA GLN A 43 3.17 8.15 -6.13
C GLN A 43 3.98 9.47 -6.09
N LYS A 44 3.57 10.47 -6.87
CA LYS A 44 4.19 11.81 -6.84
C LYS A 44 4.07 12.53 -5.48
N GLU A 45 3.06 12.19 -4.67
CA GLU A 45 2.86 12.76 -3.33
C GLU A 45 3.58 11.93 -2.25
N ALA A 46 3.87 10.66 -2.54
CA ALA A 46 4.53 9.74 -1.61
C ALA A 46 6.06 9.88 -1.58
N GLY A 47 6.64 10.74 -2.43
CA GLY A 47 8.09 10.99 -2.48
C GLY A 47 8.90 9.92 -3.22
N TYR A 48 8.27 9.19 -4.15
CA TYR A 48 8.94 8.24 -5.04
C TYR A 48 9.57 8.93 -6.26
#